data_AF-A0A940L6A6-F1
#
_entry.id   AF-A0A940L6A6-F1
#
_cell.length_a   1.000
_cell.length_b   1.000
_cell.length_c   1.000
_cell.angle_alpha   90.00
_cell.angle_beta   90.00
_cell.angle_gamma   90.00
#
_symmetry.space_group_name_H-M   'P 1'
#
loop_
_entity.id
_entity.type
_entity.pdbx_description
1 polymer ?
#
loop_
_entity_poly.entity_id
_entity_poly.type
_entity_poly.pdbx_seq_one_letter_code
_entity_poly.pdbx_strand_id
1 'polypeptide(L)'
;MDSRITLQVDTSFLEILESCLQQEAKVHLLIDENGLVRMEGLIDGIYKDASGTYIELKEGRRVVISTIVAVNGIFRPEYGEC
;
A
#
# COMPACT_ATOMS: atom_id res chain seq x y z
N MET A 1 22.48 17.77 14.98
CA MET A 1 21.14 17.27 15.36
C MET A 1 20.67 16.40 14.22
N ASP A 2 21.14 15.16 14.21
CA ASP A 2 20.86 14.17 13.16
C ASP A 2 19.49 13.56 13.45
N SER A 3 18.44 14.18 12.91
CA SER A 3 17.13 13.53 12.87
C SER A 3 17.27 12.31 11.97
N ARG A 4 17.53 11.14 12.58
CA ARG A 4 17.24 9.84 11.97
C ARG A 4 15.73 9.79 11.74
N ILE A 5 15.29 10.34 10.63
CA ILE A 5 13.97 10.06 10.10
C ILE A 5 14.06 8.64 9.57
N THR A 6 13.83 7.67 10.46
CA THR A 6 13.30 6.37 10.03
C THR A 6 12.00 6.68 9.33
N LEU A 7 12.06 6.90 8.02
CA LEU A 7 10.89 6.83 7.17
C LEU A 7 10.37 5.41 7.35
N GLN A 8 9.44 5.26 8.29
CA GLN A 8 8.71 4.04 8.52
C GLN A 8 8.14 3.64 7.16
N VAL A 9 8.39 2.40 6.76
CA VAL A 9 7.98 1.78 5.49
C VAL A 9 6.53 2.09 5.10
N ASP A 10 5.63 2.18 6.07
CA ASP A 10 4.24 2.55 5.85
C ASP A 10 4.07 3.93 5.22
N THR A 11 4.97 4.89 5.49
CA THR A 11 4.97 6.21 4.86
C THR A 11 5.24 6.11 3.36
N SER A 12 6.17 5.25 2.92
CA SER A 12 6.49 5.12 1.49
C SER A 12 5.35 4.51 0.68
N PHE A 13 4.65 3.51 1.22
CA PHE A 13 3.51 2.92 0.52
C PHE A 13 2.31 3.86 0.50
N LEU A 14 2.03 4.53 1.63
CA LEU A 14 0.98 5.54 1.68
C LEU A 14 1.24 6.67 0.67
N GLU A 15 2.47 7.17 0.56
CA GLU A 15 2.81 8.23 -0.40
C GLU A 15 2.58 7.78 -1.85
N ILE A 16 2.96 6.55 -2.20
CA ILE A 16 2.69 5.98 -3.54
C ILE A 16 1.18 5.86 -3.78
N LEU A 17 0.43 5.37 -2.79
CA LEU A 17 -1.02 5.20 -2.89
C LEU A 17 -1.74 6.54 -3.00
N GLU A 18 -1.35 7.55 -2.22
CA GLU A 18 -1.88 8.91 -2.31
C GLU A 18 -1.56 9.53 -3.66
N SER A 19 -0.35 9.31 -4.18
CA SER A 19 0.05 9.78 -5.49
C SER A 19 -0.77 9.11 -6.60
N CYS A 20 -1.01 7.79 -6.52
CA CYS A 20 -1.89 7.08 -7.45
C CYS A 20 -3.35 7.57 -7.35
N LEU A 21 -3.84 7.86 -6.15
CA LEU A 21 -5.18 8.42 -5.94
C LEU A 21 -5.30 9.81 -6.59
N GLN A 22 -4.36 10.71 -6.34
CA GLN A 22 -4.37 12.07 -6.90
C GLN A 22 -4.21 12.08 -8.42
N GLN A 23 -3.44 11.16 -8.97
CA GLN A 23 -3.23 11.02 -10.41
C GLN A 23 -4.33 10.21 -11.11
N GLU A 24 -5.31 9.67 -10.35
CA GLU A 24 -6.27 8.67 -10.82
C GLU A 24 -5.58 7.54 -11.62
N ALA A 25 -4.40 7.14 -11.14
CA ALA A 25 -3.56 6.15 -11.78
C ALA A 25 -3.88 4.76 -11.24
N LYS A 26 -3.81 3.76 -12.13
CA LYS A 26 -3.98 2.36 -11.74
C LYS A 26 -2.79 1.94 -10.87
N VAL A 27 -3.09 1.43 -9.68
CA VAL A 27 -2.10 0.85 -8.79
C VAL A 27 -2.04 -0.66 -9.00
N HIS A 28 -0.83 -1.22 -8.98
CA HIS A 28 -0.60 -2.67 -8.89
C HIS A 28 -0.20 -3.03 -7.46
N LEU A 29 -0.90 -3.98 -6.88
CA LEU A 29 -0.74 -4.40 -5.49
C LEU A 29 -0.44 -5.89 -5.44
N LEU A 30 0.47 -6.27 -4.54
CA LEU A 30 0.69 -7.64 -4.15
C LEU A 30 0.33 -7.76 -2.68
N ILE A 31 -0.58 -8.66 -2.35
CA ILE A 31 -1.14 -8.82 -1.02
C ILE A 31 -0.89 -10.25 -0.56
N ASP A 32 -0.58 -10.44 0.72
CA ASP A 32 -0.52 -11.75 1.34
C ASP A 32 -1.80 -12.02 2.14
N GLU A 33 -2.75 -12.72 1.51
CA GLU A 33 -3.98 -13.19 2.16
C GLU A 33 -4.13 -14.68 1.87
N ASN A 34 -3.43 -15.50 2.65
CA ASN A 34 -3.33 -16.95 2.46
C ASN A 34 -2.61 -17.35 1.15
N GLY A 35 -1.63 -16.53 0.77
CA GLY A 35 -0.86 -16.63 -0.47
C GLY A 35 -0.71 -15.27 -1.15
N LEU A 36 0.25 -15.19 -2.08
CA LEU A 36 0.52 -13.96 -2.83
C LEU A 36 -0.55 -13.72 -3.89
N VAL A 37 -1.46 -12.79 -3.60
CA VAL A 37 -2.52 -12.35 -4.50
C VAL A 37 -2.10 -11.06 -5.20
N ARG A 38 -2.14 -11.07 -6.53
CA ARG A 38 -1.95 -9.86 -7.35
C ARG A 38 -3.27 -9.19 -7.58
N MET A 39 -3.32 -7.90 -7.29
CA MET A 39 -4.48 -7.06 -7.56
C MET A 39 -4.04 -5.81 -8.29
N GLU A 40 -4.93 -5.26 -9.10
CA GLU A 40 -4.72 -3.97 -9.73
C GLU A 40 -6.05 -3.22 -9.76
N GLY A 41 -5.99 -1.90 -9.71
CA GLY A 41 -7.21 -1.10 -9.73
C GLY A 41 -6.94 0.39 -9.55
N LEU A 42 -7.99 1.18 -9.68
CA LEU A 42 -7.95 2.60 -9.32
C LEU A 42 -8.32 2.75 -7.86
N ILE A 43 -7.55 3.53 -7.12
CA ILE A 43 -7.86 3.85 -5.73
C ILE A 43 -9.04 4.83 -5.75
N ASP A 44 -10.09 4.48 -5.02
CA ASP A 44 -11.24 5.37 -4.76
C ASP A 44 -10.94 6.29 -3.57
N GLY A 45 -10.39 5.71 -2.51
CA GLY A 45 -10.01 6.43 -1.31
C GLY A 45 -9.12 5.61 -0.38
N ILE A 46 -8.46 6.30 0.55
CA ILE A 46 -7.66 5.71 1.61
C ILE A 46 -8.34 6.02 2.94
N TYR A 47 -8.62 4.99 3.71
CA TYR A 47 -9.41 5.06 4.93
C TYR A 47 -8.64 4.46 6.11
N LYS A 48 -8.90 4.99 7.30
CA LYS A 48 -8.31 4.49 8.53
C LYS A 48 -9.42 4.13 9.50
N ASP A 49 -9.39 2.90 9.99
CA ASP A 49 -10.33 2.37 10.98
C ASP A 49 -9.57 1.83 12.21
N ALA A 50 -10.31 1.32 13.20
CA ALA A 50 -9.76 0.75 14.43
C ALA A 50 -8.83 -0.44 14.16
N SER A 51 -9.04 -1.18 13.06
CA SER A 51 -8.16 -2.30 12.65
C SER A 51 -6.93 -1.87 11.85
N GLY A 52 -6.80 -0.59 11.50
CA GLY A 52 -5.66 -0.06 10.74
C GLY A 52 -6.07 0.72 9.48
N THR A 53 -5.08 1.03 8.64
CA THR A 53 -5.29 1.77 7.39
C THR A 53 -5.53 0.79 6.23
N TYR A 54 -6.54 1.08 5.41
CA TYR A 54 -6.88 0.32 4.22
C TYR A 54 -7.19 1.26 3.06
N ILE A 55 -7.06 0.75 1.85
CA ILE A 55 -7.51 1.44 0.64
C ILE A 55 -8.78 0.80 0.12
N GLU A 56 -9.65 1.59 -0.48
CA GLU A 56 -10.80 1.12 -1.25
C GLU A 56 -10.52 1.39 -2.73
N LEU A 57 -10.68 0.36 -3.56
CA LEU A 57 -10.58 0.48 -5.01
C LEU A 57 -11.96 0.87 -5.58
N LYS A 58 -11.98 1.57 -6.72
CA LYS A 58 -13.22 1.97 -7.42
C LYS A 58 -14.12 0.78 -7.79
N GLU A 59 -13.59 -0.44 -7.81
CA GLU A 59 -14.35 -1.68 -8.01
C GLU A 59 -15.06 -2.17 -6.72
N GLY A 60 -15.01 -1.42 -5.61
CA GLY A 60 -15.61 -1.79 -4.33
C GLY A 60 -14.79 -2.80 -3.53
N ARG A 61 -13.51 -3.02 -3.88
CA ARG A 61 -12.61 -3.92 -3.16
C ARG A 61 -11.82 -3.17 -2.11
N ARG A 62 -11.64 -3.76 -0.94
CA ARG A 62 -10.88 -3.18 0.18
C ARG A 62 -9.59 -3.94 0.37
N VAL A 63 -8.50 -3.21 0.60
CA VAL A 63 -7.17 -3.79 0.81
C VAL A 63 -6.53 -3.15 2.03
N VAL A 64 -6.22 -3.97 3.03
CA VAL A 64 -5.54 -3.49 4.25
C VAL A 64 -4.06 -3.25 3.95
N ILE A 65 -3.54 -2.07 4.24
CA ILE A 65 -2.15 -1.70 3.89
C ILE A 65 -1.13 -2.63 4.56
N SER A 66 -1.44 -3.13 5.76
CA SER A 66 -0.61 -4.11 6.47
C SER A 66 -0.49 -5.45 5.74
N THR A 67 -1.43 -5.81 4.87
CA THR A 67 -1.40 -7.05 4.07
C THR A 67 -0.68 -6.86 2.74
N ILE A 68 -0.41 -5.62 2.34
CA ILE A 68 0.28 -5.29 1.10
C ILE A 68 1.78 -5.59 1.24
N VAL A 69 2.25 -6.54 0.44
CA VAL A 69 3.65 -6.93 0.29
C VAL A 69 4.37 -6.01 -0.69
N ALA A 70 3.69 -5.59 -1.77
CA ALA A 70 4.27 -4.71 -2.78
C ALA A 70 3.25 -3.76 -3.42
N VAL A 71 3.72 -2.57 -3.81
CA VAL A 71 2.95 -1.55 -4.54
C VAL A 71 3.76 -1.15 -5.79
N ASN A 72 3.16 -1.24 -6.98
CA ASN A 72 3.80 -0.93 -8.27
C ASN A 72 5.16 -1.61 -8.49
N GLY A 73 5.34 -2.82 -7.95
CA GLY A 73 6.60 -3.57 -8.01
C GLY A 73 7.65 -3.14 -6.97
N ILE A 74 7.30 -2.21 -6.07
CA ILE A 74 8.12 -1.81 -4.92
C ILE A 74 7.68 -2.66 -3.72
N PHE A 75 8.60 -3.46 -3.20
CA PHE A 75 8.35 -4.39 -2.08
C PHE A 75 8.67 -3.73 -0.74
N ARG A 76 7.98 -4.16 0.33
CA ARG A 76 8.38 -3.78 1.69
C ARG A 76 9.83 -4.23 1.92
N PRO A 77 10.71 -3.39 2.49
CA PRO A 77 12.10 -3.78 2.75
C PRO A 77 12.22 -4.90 3.79
N GLU A 78 11.19 -5.11 4.60
CA GLU A 78 11.06 -6.28 5.50
C GLU A 78 11.03 -7.62 4.74
N TYR A 79 10.77 -7.58 3.42
CA TYR A 79 10.83 -8.72 2.51
C TYR A 79 12.12 -8.74 1.65
N GLY A 80 13.00 -7.74 1.83
CA GLY A 80 14.23 -7.53 1.06
C GLY A 80 15.50 -8.08 1.70
N GLU A 81 15.41 -8.64 2.91
CA GLU A 81 16.52 -9.36 3.56
C GLU A 81 16.39 -10.86 3.27
N CYS A 82 16.80 -11.27 2.07
CA CYS A 82 17.19 -12.65 1.80
C CYS A 82 18.68 -12.70 1.45
#